data_AF-A0A9Q6IC27-F1
#
_entry.id   AF-A0A9Q6IC27-F1
#
_cell.length_a   1.000
_cell.length_b   1.000
_cell.length_c   1.000
_cell.angle_alpha   90.00
_cell.angle_beta   90.00
_cell.angle_gamma   90.00
#
_symmetry.space_group_name_H-M   'P 1'
#
loop_
_entity.id
_entity.type
_entity.pdbx_description
1 polymer ?
#
loop_
_entity_poly.entity_id
_entity_poly.type
_entity_poly.pdbx_seq_one_letter_code
_entity_poly.pdbx_strand_id
1 'polypeptide(L)' 'MNRRKKIQQLLKAHAKKASAKLAPQKKSKYISKADRAKLATEANDDAVVVTES' A
#
# COMPACT_ATOMS: atom_id res chain seq x y z
N MET A 1 -24.37 -19.67 1.44
CA MET A 1 -23.78 -20.90 2.01
C MET A 1 -23.97 -22.05 1.03
N ASN A 2 -22.94 -22.31 0.22
CA ASN A 2 -22.83 -23.38 -0.76
C ASN A 2 -21.35 -23.35 -1.19
N ARG A 3 -20.66 -24.49 -1.29
CA ARG A 3 -19.19 -24.52 -1.52
C ARG A 3 -18.76 -23.65 -2.70
N ARG A 4 -19.51 -23.73 -3.82
CA ARG A 4 -19.27 -22.91 -5.02
C ARG A 4 -19.30 -21.41 -4.74
N LYS A 5 -20.29 -20.92 -3.97
CA LYS A 5 -20.39 -19.49 -3.60
C LYS A 5 -19.21 -19.07 -2.72
N LYS A 6 -18.78 -19.92 -1.78
CA LYS A 6 -17.63 -19.65 -0.91
C LYS A 6 -16.32 -19.58 -1.68
N ILE A 7 -16.09 -20.52 -2.61
CA ILE A 7 -14.90 -20.52 -3.47
C ILE A 7 -14.87 -19.25 -4.33
N GLN A 8 -15.98 -18.90 -4.98
CA GLN A 8 -16.05 -17.67 -5.79
C GLN A 8 -15.79 -16.41 -4.96
N GLN A 9 -16.33 -16.34 -3.74
CA GLN A 9 -16.08 -15.22 -2.83
C GLN A 9 -14.59 -15.11 -2.46
N LEU A 10 -13.95 -16.23 -2.12
CA LEU A 10 -12.52 -16.27 -1.80
C LEU A 10 -11.67 -15.84 -2.99
N LEU A 11 -11.90 -16.40 -4.18
CA LEU A 11 -11.13 -16.06 -5.39
C LEU A 11 -11.24 -14.57 -5.73
N LYS A 12 -12.45 -13.99 -5.65
CA LYS A 12 -12.65 -12.55 -5.86
C LYS A 12 -11.90 -11.70 -4.84
N ALA A 13 -11.90 -12.11 -3.57
CA ALA A 13 -11.17 -11.40 -2.53
C ALA A 13 -9.65 -11.46 -2.74
N HIS A 14 -9.11 -12.62 -3.12
CA HIS A 14 -7.68 -12.78 -3.42
C HIS A 14 -7.27 -11.96 -4.65
N ALA A 15 -8.04 -12.00 -5.74
CA ALA A 15 -7.79 -11.19 -6.93
C ALA A 15 -7.75 -9.69 -6.58
N LYS A 16 -8.74 -9.20 -5.82
CA LYS A 16 -8.78 -7.79 -5.37
C LYS A 16 -7.55 -7.41 -4.54
N LYS A 17 -7.10 -8.29 -3.64
CA LYS A 17 -5.89 -8.07 -2.82
C LYS A 17 -4.62 -8.05 -3.67
N ALA A 18 -4.50 -8.93 -4.65
CA ALA A 18 -3.36 -8.97 -5.56
C ALA A 18 -3.29 -7.69 -6.43
N SER A 19 -4.42 -7.28 -7.02
CA SER A 19 -4.49 -6.05 -7.82
C SER A 19 -4.18 -4.79 -7.00
N ALA A 20 -4.61 -4.74 -5.74
CA ALA A 20 -4.31 -3.60 -4.86
C ALA A 20 -2.83 -3.51 -4.45
N LYS A 21 -2.11 -4.64 -4.40
CA LYS A 21 -0.67 -4.66 -4.12
C LYS A 21 0.17 -4.27 -5.34
N LEU A 22 -0.25 -4.71 -6.52
CA LEU A 22 0.47 -4.44 -7.76
C LEU A 22 0.20 -3.03 -8.29
N ALA A 23 -0.99 -2.48 -8.06
CA ALA A 23 -1.35 -1.16 -8.55
C ALA A 23 -0.71 -0.06 -7.67
N PRO A 24 0.06 0.87 -8.25
CA PRO A 24 0.48 2.06 -7.53
C PRO A 24 -0.75 2.88 -7.12
N GLN A 25 -0.67 3.52 -5.95
CA GLN A 25 -1.73 4.42 -5.49
C GLN A 25 -1.91 5.55 -6.53
N LYS A 26 -3.06 5.53 -7.24
CA LYS A 26 -3.33 6.45 -8.37
C LYS A 26 -3.38 7.92 -7.97
N LYS A 27 -3.51 8.23 -6.68
CA LYS A 27 -3.53 9.59 -6.14
C LYS A 27 -2.48 9.71 -5.06
N SER A 28 -1.77 10.83 -5.06
CA SER A 28 -0.96 11.21 -3.91
C SER A 28 -1.87 11.25 -2.68
N LYS A 29 -1.41 10.63 -1.59
CA LYS A 29 -2.13 10.69 -0.32
C LYS A 29 -2.27 12.18 0.03
N TYR A 30 -3.48 12.65 0.28
CA TYR A 30 -3.66 13.97 0.85
C TYR A 30 -3.19 13.88 2.31
N ILE A 31 -2.09 14.57 2.60
CA ILE A 31 -1.43 14.57 3.91
C ILE A 31 -1.45 16.01 4.39
N SER A 32 -1.78 16.21 5.67
CA SER A 32 -1.78 17.55 6.27
C SER A 32 -0.36 18.12 6.26
N LYS A 33 -0.22 19.45 6.44
CA LYS A 33 1.10 20.09 6.51
C LYS A 33 1.99 19.47 7.59
N ALA A 34 1.39 19.08 8.73
CA ALA A 34 2.10 18.44 9.83
C ALA A 34 2.60 17.03 9.45
N ASP A 35 1.78 16.25 8.77
CA ASP A 35 2.14 14.88 8.39
C ASP A 35 3.17 14.85 7.25
N ARG A 36 3.14 15.84 6.35
CA ARG A 36 4.20 16.00 5.32
C ARG A 36 5.56 16.30 5.96
N ALA A 37 5.60 17.09 7.04
CA ALA A 37 6.85 17.36 7.76
C ALA A 37 7.42 16.09 8.40
N LYS A 38 6.57 15.26 9.02
CA LYS A 38 6.97 13.96 9.60
C LYS A 38 7.48 12.96 8.56
N LEU A 39 6.80 12.87 7.41
CA LEU A 39 7.24 12.00 6.33
C LEU A 39 8.53 12.48 5.66
N ALA A 40 8.79 13.79 5.64
CA ALA A 40 10.05 14.32 5.14
C ALA A 40 11.22 14.03 6.10
N THR A 41 10.99 14.02 7.42
CA THR A 41 12.04 13.61 8.38
C THR A 41 12.32 12.11 8.28
N GLU A 42 11.29 11.27 8.21
CA GLU A 42 11.45 9.81 8.07
C GLU A 42 12.09 9.41 6.73
N ALA A 43 11.70 10.05 5.62
CA ALA A 43 12.31 9.76 4.31
C ALA A 43 13.78 10.21 4.19
N ASN A 44 14.20 11.22 4.97
CA ASN A 44 15.63 11.58 5.02
C ASN A 44 16.43 10.53 5.79
N ASP A 45 15.87 9.97 6.87
CA ASP A 45 16.54 8.88 7.61
C ASP A 45 16.66 7.60 6.77
N ASP A 46 15.62 7.21 6.04
CA ASP A 46 15.66 6.03 5.16
C ASP A 46 16.58 6.21 3.93
N ALA A 47 16.70 7.44 3.39
CA ALA A 47 17.58 7.71 2.25
C ALA A 47 19.06 7.67 2.61
N VAL A 48 19.43 8.07 3.83
CA VAL A 48 20.83 8.02 4.32
C VAL A 48 21.29 6.57 4.50
N VAL A 49 20.39 5.67 4.94
CA VAL A 49 20.73 4.25 5.14
C VAL A 49 20.98 3.50 3.83
N VAL A 50 20.35 3.89 2.72
CA VAL A 50 20.53 3.23 1.40
C VAL A 50 21.82 3.67 0.70
N THR A 51 22.39 4.84 1.05
CA THR A 51 23.61 5.36 0.42
C THR A 51 24.91 4.86 1.03
N GLU A 52 24.87 4.07 2.11
CA GLU A 52 26.05 3.58 2.85
C GLU A 52 26.26 2.05 2.79
N SER A 53 25.71 1.34 1.78
CA SER A 53 25.93 -0.11 1.58
C SER A 53 26.47 -0.47 0.21
#